data_AF-A0A2Z6QX51-F1
#
_entry.id   AF-A0A2Z6QX51-F1
#
_cell.length_a   1.000
_cell.length_b   1.000
_cell.length_c   1.000
_cell.angle_alpha   90.00
_cell.angle_beta   90.00
_cell.angle_gamma   90.00
#
_symmetry.space_group_name_H-M   'P 1'
#
loop_
_entity.id
_entity.type
_entity.pdbx_description
1 polymer ?
#
loop_
_entity_poly.entity_id
_entity_poly.type
_entity_poly.pdbx_seq_one_letter_code
_entity_poly.pdbx_strand_id
1 'polypeptide(L)'
;MAPETKSRKPANTAFKQQRLKAWQPILTPKTVLPTFFIVGIIFAPLGGLLLYASNSVNEIQFDYTFCDAKPPAPDDPLGQVPKFVPVPTDSITSSFSDSDLNAQWARVVRNLPLDYDPTQTRKIWNCLIQFNLPVNLKPPVFMYYRLTNFYQNHRRYVKSFDANQLKGEAVSAAAIKAGNCKPMDVVDDKIIYPCGLIANSLFNDTFFAPILLNTPGSDALNETYEFSANGIAWPSDKEKYGKTKYTLDQIRPPLDWVERYPNGSYTEQFPPPDIAEDERFQVWMRTAGLPDFRKLWGKNEKDTMKTGQYQVEIQYLFPVTKYGGTKSLVISTVSFLGGKNSFLGWAYIVVGVVCVVLGCLFTLRHLYKPRKLGDHTYLSWNNNGQSSGSPKILTHNSGQPNKPQYKLFYKNHKENLISAPGPLTTTTQKTILDVVMRKAISAVPTEKTVKYE
;
A
#
# COMPACT_ATOMS: atom_id res chain seq x y z
N MET A 1 53.78 47.32 -19.73
CA MET A 1 52.46 46.69 -19.68
C MET A 1 51.44 47.76 -19.33
N ALA A 2 50.48 48.05 -20.22
CA ALA A 2 49.43 49.02 -19.93
C ALA A 2 48.52 48.49 -18.79
N PRO A 3 48.07 49.35 -17.86
CA PRO A 3 47.26 48.92 -16.73
C PRO A 3 45.88 48.45 -17.22
N GLU A 4 45.44 47.27 -16.77
CA GLU A 4 44.07 46.80 -17.00
C GLU A 4 43.07 47.80 -16.41
N THR A 5 42.14 48.27 -17.25
CA THR A 5 41.08 49.17 -16.84
C THR A 5 40.06 48.40 -15.99
N LYS A 6 39.94 48.74 -14.70
CA LYS A 6 38.94 48.17 -13.78
C LYS A 6 37.52 48.48 -14.29
N SER A 7 36.90 47.53 -14.97
CA SER A 7 35.52 47.63 -15.45
C SER A 7 34.56 46.97 -14.48
N ARG A 8 33.51 47.70 -14.07
CA ARG A 8 32.39 47.15 -13.27
C ARG A 8 31.30 46.50 -14.14
N LYS A 9 31.55 46.35 -15.45
CA LYS A 9 30.58 45.74 -16.36
C LYS A 9 30.43 44.25 -16.02
N PRO A 10 29.20 43.74 -15.81
CA PRO A 10 29.00 42.32 -15.58
C PRO A 10 29.48 41.53 -16.79
N ALA A 11 30.07 40.36 -16.54
CA ALA A 11 30.56 39.51 -17.63
C ALA A 11 29.41 39.12 -18.58
N ASN A 12 29.68 39.23 -19.88
CA ASN A 12 28.70 38.99 -20.94
C ASN A 12 28.62 37.49 -21.29
N THR A 13 28.26 36.66 -20.32
CA THR A 13 28.05 35.22 -20.52
C THR A 13 26.56 34.89 -20.57
N ALA A 14 26.19 33.84 -21.31
CA ALA A 14 24.79 33.42 -21.46
C ALA A 14 24.10 33.16 -20.11
N PHE A 15 24.84 32.62 -19.13
CA PHE A 15 24.35 32.40 -17.77
C PHE A 15 24.08 33.72 -17.02
N LYS A 16 25.08 34.62 -16.94
CA LYS A 16 24.96 35.88 -16.18
C LYS A 16 23.98 36.86 -16.82
N GLN A 17 23.76 36.76 -18.12
CA GLN A 17 22.82 37.59 -18.87
C GLN A 17 21.43 36.95 -19.01
N GLN A 18 21.18 35.79 -18.40
CA GLN A 18 19.90 35.05 -18.50
C GLN A 18 19.48 34.72 -19.94
N ARG A 19 20.46 34.45 -20.81
CA ARG A 19 20.30 34.07 -22.23
C ARG A 19 20.69 32.62 -22.47
N LEU A 20 20.48 31.76 -21.47
CA LEU A 20 20.68 30.31 -21.64
C LEU A 20 19.75 29.80 -22.74
N LYS A 21 20.22 28.79 -23.50
CA LYS A 21 19.37 28.11 -24.48
C LYS A 21 18.21 27.47 -23.72
N ALA A 22 17.01 28.01 -23.92
CA ALA A 22 15.79 27.53 -23.30
C ALA A 22 14.81 27.10 -24.39
N TRP A 23 14.04 26.05 -24.10
CA TRP A 23 12.89 25.66 -24.89
C TRP A 23 11.62 26.15 -24.17
N GLN A 24 10.79 26.90 -24.88
CA GLN A 24 9.53 27.42 -24.35
C GLN A 24 8.37 26.71 -25.05
N PRO A 25 7.74 25.71 -24.43
CA PRO A 25 6.63 24.98 -25.04
C PRO A 25 5.39 25.89 -25.09
N ILE A 26 5.11 26.45 -26.26
CA ILE A 26 3.86 27.16 -26.50
C ILE A 26 2.79 26.11 -26.82
N LEU A 27 1.77 26.04 -25.95
CA LEU A 27 0.65 25.12 -26.11
C LEU A 27 -0.24 25.61 -27.26
N THR A 28 -0.07 25.00 -28.43
CA THR A 28 -0.89 25.27 -29.62
C THR A 28 -1.82 24.10 -29.90
N PRO A 29 -2.99 24.30 -30.55
CA PRO A 29 -3.87 23.19 -30.90
C PRO A 29 -3.16 22.09 -31.72
N LYS A 30 -2.20 22.47 -32.57
CA LYS A 30 -1.41 21.54 -33.39
C LYS A 30 -0.52 20.61 -32.57
N THR A 31 -0.07 21.03 -31.38
CA THR A 31 0.77 20.20 -30.50
C THR A 31 -0.05 19.50 -29.42
N VAL A 32 -1.06 20.19 -28.88
CA VAL A 32 -1.86 19.71 -27.75
C VAL A 32 -2.90 18.67 -28.18
N LEU A 33 -3.64 18.88 -29.28
CA LEU A 33 -4.71 17.96 -29.69
C LEU A 33 -4.17 16.55 -30.02
N PRO A 34 -3.09 16.39 -30.82
CA PRO A 34 -2.53 15.06 -31.06
C PRO A 34 -2.05 14.39 -29.78
N THR A 35 -1.50 15.15 -28.84
CA THR A 35 -1.03 14.62 -27.55
C THR A 35 -2.17 13.95 -26.77
N PHE A 36 -3.37 14.57 -26.71
CA PHE A 36 -4.52 13.97 -26.03
C PHE A 36 -4.93 12.62 -26.64
N PHE A 37 -4.96 12.53 -27.97
CA PHE A 37 -5.30 11.27 -28.64
C PHE A 37 -4.21 10.21 -28.50
N ILE A 38 -2.93 10.59 -28.59
CA ILE A 38 -1.80 9.68 -28.39
C ILE A 38 -1.84 9.08 -26.98
N VAL A 39 -2.00 9.93 -25.95
CA VAL A 39 -2.13 9.45 -24.56
C VAL A 39 -3.33 8.52 -24.42
N GLY A 40 -4.49 8.87 -24.98
CA GLY A 40 -5.68 8.03 -24.95
C GLY A 40 -5.49 6.66 -25.60
N ILE A 41 -4.92 6.64 -26.81
CA ILE A 41 -4.64 5.43 -27.60
C ILE A 41 -3.61 4.52 -26.92
N ILE A 42 -2.67 5.06 -26.16
CA ILE A 42 -1.70 4.26 -25.41
C ILE A 42 -2.29 3.76 -24.09
N PHE A 43 -2.98 4.64 -23.34
CA PHE A 43 -3.41 4.33 -21.97
C PHE A 43 -4.61 3.38 -21.94
N ALA A 44 -5.54 3.45 -22.89
CA ALA A 44 -6.70 2.57 -22.88
C ALA A 44 -6.34 1.09 -23.13
N PRO A 45 -5.54 0.71 -24.15
CA PRO A 45 -5.08 -0.68 -24.33
C PRO A 45 -4.19 -1.15 -23.19
N LEU A 46 -3.29 -0.29 -22.68
CA LEU A 46 -2.46 -0.62 -21.52
C LEU A 46 -3.32 -0.90 -20.29
N GLY A 47 -4.33 -0.07 -20.02
CA GLY A 47 -5.29 -0.28 -18.95
C GLY A 47 -6.09 -1.57 -19.12
N GLY A 48 -6.49 -1.90 -20.35
CA GLY A 48 -7.11 -3.18 -20.69
C GLY A 48 -6.20 -4.38 -20.41
N LEU A 49 -4.92 -4.31 -20.79
CA LEU A 49 -3.92 -5.33 -20.49
C LEU A 49 -3.71 -5.52 -18.99
N LEU A 50 -3.61 -4.43 -18.23
CA LEU A 50 -3.47 -4.46 -16.77
C LEU A 50 -4.71 -5.05 -16.10
N LEU A 51 -5.91 -4.71 -16.59
CA LEU A 51 -7.17 -5.28 -16.08
C LEU A 51 -7.28 -6.78 -16.39
N TYR A 52 -6.91 -7.19 -17.60
CA TYR A 52 -6.83 -8.60 -17.97
C TYR A 52 -5.85 -9.36 -17.07
N ALA A 53 -4.66 -8.82 -16.85
CA ALA A 53 -3.65 -9.40 -15.96
C ALA A 53 -4.10 -9.49 -14.49
N SER A 54 -4.92 -8.55 -14.03
CA SER A 54 -5.53 -8.62 -12.70
C SER A 54 -6.63 -9.69 -12.64
N ASN A 55 -7.41 -9.86 -13.71
CA ASN A 55 -8.53 -10.81 -13.74
C ASN A 55 -8.09 -12.26 -13.96
N SER A 56 -6.88 -12.49 -14.48
CA SER A 56 -6.29 -13.82 -14.58
C SER A 56 -5.78 -14.38 -13.25
N VAL A 57 -5.76 -13.56 -12.18
CA VAL A 57 -5.41 -14.00 -10.83
C VAL A 57 -6.61 -14.65 -10.16
N ASN A 58 -6.41 -15.89 -9.75
CA ASN A 58 -7.34 -16.65 -8.94
C ASN A 58 -7.02 -16.40 -7.47
N GLU A 59 -8.00 -15.90 -6.71
CA GLU A 59 -7.84 -15.56 -5.30
C GLU A 59 -9.09 -16.01 -4.53
N ILE A 60 -8.87 -16.59 -3.36
CA ILE A 60 -9.92 -17.01 -2.43
C ILE A 60 -9.55 -16.46 -1.05
N GLN A 61 -10.48 -15.75 -0.43
CA GLN A 61 -10.34 -15.19 0.90
C GLN A 61 -11.51 -15.64 1.79
N PHE A 62 -11.17 -16.17 2.96
CA PHE A 62 -12.12 -16.55 4.01
C PHE A 62 -11.89 -15.68 5.25
N ASP A 63 -12.88 -14.87 5.63
CA ASP A 63 -12.89 -14.17 6.92
C ASP A 63 -13.27 -15.15 8.02
N TYR A 64 -12.31 -15.47 8.89
CA TYR A 64 -12.48 -16.40 9.99
C TYR A 64 -12.49 -15.69 11.36
N THR A 65 -12.72 -14.37 11.38
CA THR A 65 -12.66 -13.52 12.57
C THR A 65 -13.50 -14.05 13.72
N PHE A 66 -14.70 -14.56 13.43
CA PHE A 66 -15.64 -15.05 14.43
C PHE A 66 -15.79 -16.58 14.41
N CYS A 67 -14.79 -17.32 13.93
CA CYS A 67 -14.85 -18.77 13.88
C CYS A 67 -14.90 -19.40 15.27
N ASP A 68 -14.40 -18.71 16.29
CA ASP A 68 -14.51 -19.10 17.70
C ASP A 68 -15.94 -19.01 18.26
N ALA A 69 -16.87 -18.31 17.59
CA ALA A 69 -18.21 -18.02 18.11
C ALA A 69 -19.38 -18.36 17.16
N LYS A 70 -19.25 -18.10 15.85
CA LYS A 70 -20.35 -18.24 14.87
C LYS A 70 -20.71 -19.70 14.55
N PRO A 71 -19.75 -20.60 14.23
CA PRO A 71 -20.08 -22.02 14.05
C PRO A 71 -20.64 -22.62 15.35
N PRO A 72 -21.60 -23.57 15.27
CA PRO A 72 -22.08 -24.29 16.45
C PRO A 72 -20.92 -24.89 17.25
N ALA A 73 -21.08 -24.95 18.59
CA ALA A 73 -20.13 -25.70 19.39
C ALA A 73 -20.26 -27.20 19.04
N PRO A 74 -19.17 -27.98 19.09
CA PRO A 74 -19.25 -29.43 19.01
C PRO A 74 -20.20 -29.98 20.08
N ASP A 75 -20.95 -31.02 19.74
CA ASP A 75 -21.88 -31.69 20.66
C ASP A 75 -21.14 -32.59 21.67
N ASP A 76 -19.89 -32.98 21.36
CA ASP A 76 -19.09 -33.85 22.20
C ASP A 76 -18.38 -33.08 23.34
N PRO A 77 -18.26 -33.67 24.56
CA PRO A 77 -17.62 -33.01 25.70
C PRO A 77 -16.15 -32.63 25.50
N LEU A 78 -15.49 -33.22 24.51
CA LEU A 78 -14.08 -32.99 24.20
C LEU A 78 -13.89 -31.92 23.11
N GLY A 79 -14.95 -31.49 22.43
CA GLY A 79 -14.91 -30.52 21.36
C GLY A 79 -14.28 -31.03 20.05
N GLN A 80 -14.20 -32.34 19.85
CA GLN A 80 -13.41 -32.94 18.77
C GLN A 80 -14.18 -33.14 17.46
N VAL A 81 -15.50 -33.35 17.52
CA VAL A 81 -16.32 -33.65 16.34
C VAL A 81 -16.80 -32.34 15.70
N PRO A 82 -16.31 -31.99 14.49
CA PRO A 82 -16.70 -30.74 13.87
C PRO A 82 -18.14 -30.77 13.36
N LYS A 83 -18.86 -29.68 13.59
CA LYS A 83 -20.19 -29.44 13.01
C LYS A 83 -20.10 -28.37 11.93
N PHE A 84 -19.96 -28.82 10.68
CA PHE A 84 -19.83 -27.94 9.54
C PHE A 84 -21.15 -27.23 9.24
N VAL A 85 -21.05 -25.91 9.08
CA VAL A 85 -22.13 -25.05 8.59
C VAL A 85 -21.60 -24.22 7.42
N PRO A 86 -22.46 -23.72 6.52
CA PRO A 86 -22.01 -22.81 5.47
C PRO A 86 -21.32 -21.57 6.03
N VAL A 87 -20.23 -21.14 5.39
CA VAL A 87 -19.61 -19.85 5.67
C VAL A 87 -20.55 -18.75 5.15
N PRO A 88 -20.85 -17.70 5.94
CA PRO A 88 -21.64 -16.57 5.47
C PRO A 88 -21.05 -15.91 4.21
N THR A 89 -21.90 -15.52 3.25
CA THR A 89 -21.46 -14.98 1.95
C THR A 89 -20.68 -13.67 2.08
N ASP A 90 -20.98 -12.85 3.09
CA ASP A 90 -20.24 -11.62 3.42
C ASP A 90 -18.81 -11.90 3.92
N SER A 91 -18.54 -13.13 4.36
CA SER A 91 -17.25 -13.58 4.90
C SER A 91 -16.39 -14.28 3.84
N ILE A 92 -16.86 -14.38 2.59
CA ILE A 92 -16.13 -14.94 1.45
C ILE A 92 -15.88 -13.83 0.44
N THR A 93 -14.62 -13.68 0.01
CA THR A 93 -14.28 -12.90 -1.18
C THR A 93 -13.51 -13.81 -2.11
N SER A 94 -13.97 -14.01 -3.35
CA SER A 94 -13.22 -14.85 -4.28
C SER A 94 -13.32 -14.42 -5.75
N SER A 95 -12.46 -14.98 -6.59
CA SER A 95 -12.57 -14.90 -8.06
C SER A 95 -13.62 -15.84 -8.66
N PHE A 96 -14.25 -16.68 -7.84
CA PHE A 96 -15.19 -17.73 -8.25
C PHE A 96 -16.59 -17.41 -7.71
N SER A 97 -17.61 -18.14 -8.19
CA SER A 97 -18.95 -18.04 -7.60
C SER A 97 -18.96 -18.72 -6.23
N ASP A 98 -19.71 -18.15 -5.26
CA ASP A 98 -19.88 -18.75 -3.94
C ASP A 98 -20.50 -20.15 -4.01
N SER A 99 -21.37 -20.38 -5.00
CA SER A 99 -21.96 -21.68 -5.29
C SER A 99 -20.91 -22.74 -5.64
N ASP A 100 -19.85 -22.33 -6.33
CA ASP A 100 -18.81 -23.24 -6.81
C ASP A 100 -17.87 -23.61 -5.65
N LEU A 101 -17.62 -22.65 -4.76
CA LEU A 101 -16.80 -22.86 -3.56
C LEU A 101 -17.49 -23.72 -2.51
N ASN A 102 -18.80 -23.60 -2.33
CA ASN A 102 -19.58 -24.32 -1.32
C ASN A 102 -18.84 -24.39 0.03
N ALA A 103 -18.36 -23.22 0.49
CA ALA A 103 -17.47 -23.16 1.64
C ALA A 103 -18.23 -23.40 2.94
N GLN A 104 -17.65 -24.24 3.79
CA GLN A 104 -18.18 -24.61 5.10
C GLN A 104 -17.10 -24.38 6.15
N TRP A 105 -17.52 -24.13 7.37
CA TRP A 105 -16.63 -24.00 8.50
C TRP A 105 -17.19 -24.67 9.75
N ALA A 106 -16.28 -25.04 10.63
CA ALA A 106 -16.57 -25.57 11.95
C ALA A 106 -15.52 -25.06 12.94
N ARG A 107 -15.86 -25.07 14.22
CA ARG A 107 -14.89 -24.91 15.30
C ARG A 107 -14.72 -26.22 16.04
N VAL A 108 -13.48 -26.49 16.43
CA VAL A 108 -13.10 -27.66 17.22
C VAL A 108 -12.17 -27.23 18.33
N VAL A 109 -12.12 -28.01 19.39
CA VAL A 109 -11.16 -27.83 20.47
C VAL A 109 -9.94 -28.69 20.18
N ARG A 110 -8.76 -28.08 20.26
CA ARG A 110 -7.48 -28.78 20.26
C ARG A 110 -6.75 -28.55 21.57
N ASN A 111 -5.93 -29.52 21.92
CA ASN A 111 -5.01 -29.41 23.04
C ASN A 111 -3.72 -28.79 22.53
N LEU A 112 -3.40 -27.59 23.00
CA LEU A 112 -2.10 -26.99 22.81
C LEU A 112 -1.19 -27.44 23.96
N PRO A 113 -0.06 -28.12 23.70
CA PRO A 113 0.93 -28.41 24.72
C PRO A 113 1.33 -27.13 25.46
N LEU A 114 1.41 -27.22 26.78
CA LEU A 114 2.01 -26.16 27.59
C LEU A 114 3.52 -26.34 27.51
N ASP A 115 4.23 -25.26 27.23
CA ASP A 115 5.68 -25.33 27.06
C ASP A 115 6.38 -25.86 28.33
N TYR A 116 6.00 -25.41 29.52
CA TYR A 116 6.68 -25.86 30.76
C TYR A 116 6.55 -27.36 31.06
N ASP A 117 5.54 -28.03 30.50
CA ASP A 117 5.31 -29.46 30.66
C ASP A 117 4.53 -29.99 29.44
N PRO A 118 5.17 -30.67 28.48
CA PRO A 118 4.49 -31.19 27.29
C PRO A 118 3.45 -32.27 27.62
N THR A 119 3.41 -32.77 28.87
CA THR A 119 2.36 -33.67 29.36
C THR A 119 1.08 -32.92 29.76
N GLN A 120 1.16 -31.61 30.00
CA GLN A 120 0.01 -30.75 30.26
C GLN A 120 -0.37 -30.01 28.99
N THR A 121 -1.68 -29.89 28.76
CA THR A 121 -2.22 -29.21 27.59
C THR A 121 -3.31 -28.26 28.00
N ARG A 122 -3.44 -27.14 27.27
CA ARG A 122 -4.60 -26.25 27.39
C ARG A 122 -5.50 -26.38 26.17
N LYS A 123 -6.79 -26.24 26.40
CA LYS A 123 -7.80 -26.27 25.35
C LYS A 123 -7.83 -24.94 24.60
N ILE A 124 -7.70 -24.98 23.29
CA ILE A 124 -7.81 -23.83 22.40
C ILE A 124 -8.82 -24.12 21.29
N TRP A 125 -9.38 -23.06 20.71
CA TRP A 125 -10.22 -23.17 19.53
C TRP A 125 -9.37 -23.25 18.27
N ASN A 126 -9.69 -24.20 17.41
CA ASN A 126 -9.20 -24.26 16.04
C ASN A 126 -10.38 -24.12 15.09
N CYS A 127 -10.16 -23.36 14.02
CA CYS A 127 -11.11 -23.18 12.93
C CYS A 127 -10.81 -24.20 11.84
N LEU A 128 -11.83 -24.93 11.40
CA LEU A 128 -11.75 -25.77 10.20
C LEU A 128 -12.53 -25.07 9.10
N ILE A 129 -11.89 -24.85 7.95
CA ILE A 129 -12.52 -24.31 6.75
C ILE A 129 -12.44 -25.36 5.67
N GLN A 130 -13.59 -25.82 5.17
CA GLN A 130 -13.71 -26.69 4.02
C GLN A 130 -14.22 -25.90 2.82
N PHE A 131 -13.62 -26.09 1.65
CA PHE A 131 -14.07 -25.44 0.42
C PHE A 131 -13.76 -26.29 -0.80
N ASN A 132 -14.61 -26.19 -1.82
CA ASN A 132 -14.37 -26.79 -3.12
C ASN A 132 -13.59 -25.83 -4.02
N LEU A 133 -12.48 -26.29 -4.57
CA LEU A 133 -11.68 -25.53 -5.52
C LEU A 133 -12.12 -25.90 -6.95
N PRO A 134 -12.82 -25.02 -7.69
CA PRO A 134 -13.42 -25.38 -8.99
C PRO A 134 -12.41 -25.47 -10.15
N VAL A 135 -11.21 -24.92 -9.98
CA VAL A 135 -10.17 -24.88 -11.03
C VAL A 135 -8.80 -25.18 -10.46
N ASN A 136 -7.93 -25.77 -11.28
CA ASN A 136 -6.54 -26.00 -10.91
C ASN A 136 -5.79 -24.66 -10.79
N LEU A 137 -5.17 -24.40 -9.64
CA LEU A 137 -4.29 -23.25 -9.43
C LEU A 137 -2.86 -23.63 -9.83
N LYS A 138 -2.38 -23.03 -10.92
CA LYS A 138 -1.00 -23.22 -11.40
C LYS A 138 0.00 -22.56 -10.45
N PRO A 139 1.19 -23.16 -10.23
CA PRO A 139 2.23 -22.56 -9.44
C PRO A 139 2.75 -21.25 -10.08
N PRO A 140 3.22 -20.28 -9.28
CA PRO A 140 3.30 -20.32 -7.82
C PRO A 140 1.96 -19.97 -7.14
N VAL A 141 1.63 -20.71 -6.08
CA VAL A 141 0.47 -20.47 -5.20
C VAL A 141 0.98 -19.94 -3.86
N PHE A 142 0.35 -18.88 -3.37
CA PHE A 142 0.74 -18.21 -2.13
C PHE A 142 -0.39 -18.26 -1.10
N MET A 143 -0.02 -18.50 0.15
CA MET A 143 -0.90 -18.40 1.30
C MET A 143 -0.55 -17.15 2.11
N TYR A 144 -1.52 -16.26 2.28
CA TYR A 144 -1.40 -15.05 3.08
C TYR A 144 -2.41 -15.07 4.23
N TYR A 145 -2.11 -14.29 5.26
CA TYR A 145 -3.15 -13.77 6.14
C TYR A 145 -3.38 -12.30 5.85
N ARG A 146 -4.63 -11.87 5.96
CA ARG A 146 -5.04 -10.47 5.85
C ARG A 146 -5.54 -9.99 7.20
N LEU A 147 -5.07 -8.82 7.63
CA LEU A 147 -5.58 -8.10 8.79
C LEU A 147 -6.17 -6.78 8.35
N THR A 148 -7.28 -6.40 8.96
CA THR A 148 -7.90 -5.07 8.79
C THR A 148 -7.84 -4.28 10.09
N ASN A 149 -7.89 -2.95 9.96
CA ASN A 149 -7.91 -2.03 11.09
C ASN A 149 -6.71 -2.21 12.06
N PHE A 150 -5.56 -2.66 11.56
CA PHE A 150 -4.34 -2.84 12.36
C PHE A 150 -3.26 -1.86 11.91
N TYR A 151 -2.96 -0.85 12.74
CA TYR A 151 -2.13 0.29 12.34
C TYR A 151 -0.62 0.04 12.48
N GLN A 152 -0.04 -0.82 11.64
CA GLN A 152 1.42 -0.99 11.56
C GLN A 152 2.15 0.30 11.18
N ASN A 153 1.47 1.22 10.50
CA ASN A 153 2.01 2.50 10.03
C ASN A 153 1.99 3.61 11.10
N HIS A 154 1.54 3.34 12.32
CA HIS A 154 1.53 4.33 13.38
C HIS A 154 2.97 4.77 13.73
N ARG A 155 3.22 6.08 13.84
CA ARG A 155 4.58 6.66 14.01
C ARG A 155 5.39 6.02 15.15
N ARG A 156 4.74 5.73 16.29
CA ARG A 156 5.40 5.08 17.44
C ARG A 156 5.66 3.59 17.15
N TYR A 157 4.74 2.91 16.47
CA TYR A 157 4.83 1.49 16.18
C TYR A 157 5.98 1.20 15.21
N VAL A 158 6.05 1.91 14.07
CA VAL A 158 7.08 1.71 13.03
C VAL A 158 8.50 1.87 13.57
N LYS A 159 8.70 2.74 14.57
CA LYS A 159 10.02 2.99 15.15
C LYS A 159 10.38 2.02 16.27
N SER A 160 9.42 1.28 16.80
CA SER A 160 9.58 0.51 18.04
C SER A 160 10.22 -0.84 17.79
N PHE A 161 11.54 -0.81 17.58
CA PHE A 161 12.46 -1.94 17.51
C PHE A 161 13.90 -1.42 17.66
N ASP A 162 14.87 -2.32 17.89
CA ASP A 162 16.30 -1.99 17.88
C ASP A 162 17.03 -2.77 16.78
N ALA A 163 17.66 -2.07 15.85
CA ALA A 163 18.27 -2.70 14.67
C ALA A 163 19.51 -3.54 15.01
N ASN A 164 20.29 -3.14 16.03
CA ASN A 164 21.49 -3.86 16.43
C ASN A 164 21.09 -5.15 17.17
N GLN A 165 20.06 -5.09 17.99
CA GLN A 165 19.46 -6.26 18.63
C GLN A 165 18.96 -7.28 17.59
N LEU A 166 18.27 -6.82 16.54
CA LEU A 166 17.77 -7.70 15.48
C LEU A 166 18.91 -8.33 14.66
N LYS A 167 20.02 -7.60 14.45
CA LYS A 167 21.25 -8.14 13.85
C LYS A 167 21.97 -9.18 14.72
N GLY A 168 21.49 -9.42 15.93
CA GLY A 168 22.04 -10.41 16.86
C GLY A 168 23.05 -9.84 17.88
N GLU A 169 23.24 -8.52 17.94
CA GLU A 169 24.15 -7.90 18.91
C GLU A 169 23.54 -7.89 20.32
N ALA A 170 24.37 -8.20 21.33
CA ALA A 170 24.01 -8.10 22.74
C ALA A 170 24.12 -6.64 23.22
N VAL A 171 23.12 -5.83 22.91
CA VAL A 171 23.00 -4.42 23.30
C VAL A 171 22.70 -4.29 24.80
N SER A 172 23.32 -3.33 25.49
CA SER A 172 23.11 -3.16 26.93
C SER A 172 21.69 -2.68 27.28
N ALA A 173 21.19 -3.04 28.47
CA ALA A 173 19.87 -2.63 28.94
C ALA A 173 19.70 -1.09 28.97
N ALA A 174 20.77 -0.36 29.30
CA ALA A 174 20.77 1.11 29.29
C ALA A 174 20.58 1.67 27.87
N ALA A 175 21.24 1.08 26.87
CA ALA A 175 21.10 1.49 25.48
C ALA A 175 19.71 1.14 24.93
N ILE A 176 19.17 -0.04 25.25
CA ILE A 176 17.80 -0.43 24.87
C ILE A 176 16.74 0.51 25.48
N LYS A 177 16.87 0.87 26.77
CA LYS A 177 16.00 1.87 27.44
C LYS A 177 16.14 3.28 26.87
N ALA A 178 17.31 3.66 26.36
CA ALA A 178 17.52 4.95 25.71
C ALA A 178 17.03 4.99 24.26
N GLY A 179 16.91 3.81 23.62
CA GLY A 179 16.56 3.63 22.22
C GLY A 179 15.06 3.71 21.92
N ASN A 180 14.67 3.12 20.79
CA ASN A 180 13.31 3.23 20.26
C ASN A 180 12.35 2.12 20.71
N CYS A 181 12.83 1.10 21.44
CA CYS A 181 12.03 -0.06 21.82
C CYS A 181 10.89 0.21 22.82
N LYS A 182 10.76 1.45 23.32
CA LYS A 182 9.68 1.83 24.23
C LYS A 182 8.29 1.57 23.63
N PRO A 183 7.33 1.11 24.44
CA PRO A 183 7.42 0.76 25.88
C PRO A 183 7.92 -0.67 26.14
N MET A 184 8.26 -1.44 25.10
CA MET A 184 8.65 -2.86 25.19
C MET A 184 10.18 -3.00 25.16
N ASP A 185 10.87 -2.39 26.12
CA ASP A 185 12.32 -2.31 26.19
C ASP A 185 12.92 -3.26 27.25
N VAL A 186 12.63 -3.05 28.54
CA VAL A 186 13.20 -3.80 29.67
C VAL A 186 12.14 -3.97 30.76
N VAL A 187 12.01 -5.18 31.31
CA VAL A 187 11.08 -5.50 32.41
C VAL A 187 11.77 -6.42 33.40
N ASP A 188 11.67 -6.11 34.70
CA ASP A 188 12.31 -6.85 35.81
C ASP A 188 13.83 -7.01 35.61
N ASP A 189 14.48 -5.91 35.22
CA ASP A 189 15.92 -5.84 34.88
C ASP A 189 16.40 -6.77 33.75
N LYS A 190 15.47 -7.44 33.06
CA LYS A 190 15.74 -8.24 31.86
C LYS A 190 15.33 -7.51 30.59
N ILE A 191 16.18 -7.58 29.59
CA ILE A 191 15.95 -6.99 28.27
C ILE A 191 14.88 -7.80 27.55
N ILE A 192 13.87 -7.15 26.99
CA ILE A 192 12.92 -7.85 26.11
C ILE A 192 13.67 -8.19 24.82
N TYR A 193 13.67 -9.46 24.42
CA TYR A 193 14.24 -9.90 23.15
C TYR A 193 13.20 -10.73 22.39
N PRO A 194 12.87 -10.40 21.13
CA PRO A 194 13.17 -9.14 20.45
C PRO A 194 12.35 -7.96 21.03
N CYS A 195 12.97 -6.80 21.23
CA CYS A 195 12.32 -5.62 21.83
C CYS A 195 11.43 -4.86 20.84
N GLY A 196 10.51 -4.07 21.40
CA GLY A 196 9.67 -3.16 20.66
C GLY A 196 8.26 -3.67 20.35
N LEU A 197 7.36 -2.73 20.04
CA LEU A 197 5.95 -3.01 19.79
C LEU A 197 5.73 -3.92 18.60
N ILE A 198 6.58 -3.82 17.56
CA ILE A 198 6.42 -4.62 16.35
C ILE A 198 6.58 -6.10 16.67
N ALA A 199 7.68 -6.47 17.33
CA ALA A 199 7.94 -7.85 17.72
C ALA A 199 6.94 -8.37 18.75
N ASN A 200 6.56 -7.53 19.73
CA ASN A 200 5.61 -7.90 20.76
C ASN A 200 4.26 -8.33 20.20
N SER A 201 3.68 -7.57 19.27
CA SER A 201 2.38 -7.89 18.67
C SER A 201 2.46 -8.84 17.46
N LEU A 202 3.44 -9.75 17.41
CA LEU A 202 3.59 -10.73 16.34
C LEU A 202 2.28 -11.52 16.14
N PHE A 203 1.84 -11.63 14.89
CA PHE A 203 0.70 -12.45 14.54
C PHE A 203 0.98 -13.93 14.86
N ASN A 204 0.10 -14.55 15.65
CA ASN A 204 0.34 -15.87 16.25
C ASN A 204 -0.73 -16.93 15.95
N ASP A 205 -1.65 -16.70 14.99
CA ASP A 205 -2.42 -17.84 14.45
C ASP A 205 -1.50 -18.73 13.61
N THR A 206 -1.76 -20.04 13.64
CA THR A 206 -1.03 -21.03 12.84
C THR A 206 -1.93 -21.59 11.76
N PHE A 207 -1.56 -21.44 10.48
CA PHE A 207 -2.24 -22.13 9.37
C PHE A 207 -1.54 -23.44 9.06
N PHE A 208 -2.29 -24.54 9.14
CA PHE A 208 -1.83 -25.86 8.71
C PHE A 208 -1.99 -26.01 7.18
N ALA A 209 -1.22 -26.93 6.59
CA ALA A 209 -1.28 -27.21 5.16
C ALA A 209 -2.70 -27.67 4.75
N PRO A 210 -3.28 -27.14 3.66
CA PRO A 210 -4.56 -27.62 3.16
C PRO A 210 -4.50 -29.10 2.77
N ILE A 211 -5.52 -29.85 3.15
CA ILE A 211 -5.66 -31.27 2.82
C ILE A 211 -6.75 -31.42 1.77
N LEU A 212 -6.39 -31.95 0.59
CA LEU A 212 -7.33 -32.37 -0.45
C LEU A 212 -8.03 -33.66 0.02
N LEU A 213 -9.33 -33.57 0.22
CA LEU A 213 -10.19 -34.68 0.64
C LEU A 213 -10.65 -35.50 -0.56
N ASN A 214 -10.71 -36.83 -0.40
CA ASN A 214 -11.24 -37.78 -1.38
C ASN A 214 -10.68 -37.54 -2.79
N THR A 215 -9.38 -37.76 -2.97
CA THR A 215 -8.65 -37.37 -4.19
C THR A 215 -9.34 -37.90 -5.46
N PRO A 216 -9.76 -37.03 -6.40
CA PRO A 216 -10.45 -37.47 -7.61
C PRO A 216 -9.57 -38.40 -8.47
N GLY A 217 -10.02 -39.63 -8.71
CA GLY A 217 -9.34 -40.58 -9.60
C GLY A 217 -8.16 -41.35 -8.98
N SER A 218 -8.05 -41.39 -7.65
CA SER A 218 -7.02 -42.12 -6.91
C SER A 218 -7.62 -42.83 -5.69
N ASP A 219 -7.07 -44.00 -5.32
CA ASP A 219 -7.45 -44.73 -4.09
C ASP A 219 -6.89 -44.06 -2.81
N ALA A 220 -6.07 -43.01 -2.96
CA ALA A 220 -5.55 -42.24 -1.83
C ALA A 220 -6.68 -41.43 -1.17
N LEU A 221 -6.89 -41.67 0.13
CA LEU A 221 -7.95 -41.02 0.90
C LEU A 221 -7.78 -39.49 0.92
N ASN A 222 -6.57 -38.98 1.20
CA ASN A 222 -6.28 -37.55 1.34
C ASN A 222 -4.87 -37.21 0.80
N GLU A 223 -4.70 -36.04 0.18
CA GLU A 223 -3.39 -35.49 -0.28
C GLU A 223 -3.13 -34.13 0.38
N THR A 224 -1.95 -33.95 1.00
CA THR A 224 -1.61 -32.68 1.66
C THR A 224 -0.92 -31.73 0.68
N TYR A 225 -1.39 -30.50 0.58
CA TYR A 225 -0.79 -29.46 -0.25
C TYR A 225 0.11 -28.56 0.61
N GLU A 226 1.40 -28.86 0.61
CA GLU A 226 2.37 -28.20 1.48
C GLU A 226 2.73 -26.79 1.01
N PHE A 227 2.80 -25.85 1.97
CA PHE A 227 3.33 -24.50 1.76
C PHE A 227 4.68 -24.35 2.46
N SER A 228 5.71 -23.97 1.72
CA SER A 228 7.02 -23.65 2.29
C SER A 228 6.96 -22.35 3.07
N ALA A 229 7.44 -22.36 4.31
CA ALA A 229 7.72 -21.16 5.10
C ALA A 229 9.06 -20.49 4.72
N ASN A 230 9.87 -21.15 3.88
CA ASN A 230 11.16 -20.65 3.42
C ASN A 230 11.02 -19.90 2.08
N GLY A 231 11.87 -18.89 1.87
CA GLY A 231 11.89 -18.05 0.67
C GLY A 231 10.70 -17.08 0.56
N ILE A 232 10.09 -16.71 1.69
CA ILE A 232 8.98 -15.75 1.80
C ILE A 232 9.46 -14.35 2.18
N ALA A 233 10.61 -14.24 2.87
CA ALA A 233 11.27 -12.97 3.17
C ALA A 233 12.17 -12.52 2.02
N TRP A 234 12.39 -11.20 1.92
CA TRP A 234 13.28 -10.65 0.90
C TRP A 234 14.73 -10.97 1.27
N PRO A 235 15.60 -11.28 0.29
CA PRO A 235 17.02 -11.52 0.57
C PRO A 235 17.67 -10.37 1.36
N SER A 236 17.33 -9.12 1.02
CA SER A 236 17.82 -7.92 1.72
C SER A 236 17.19 -7.70 3.10
N ASP A 237 16.04 -8.32 3.41
CA ASP A 237 15.50 -8.33 4.76
C ASP A 237 16.25 -9.33 5.63
N LYS A 238 16.60 -10.52 5.10
CA LYS A 238 17.37 -11.53 5.84
C LYS A 238 18.68 -10.99 6.41
N GLU A 239 19.39 -10.16 5.65
CA GLU A 239 20.65 -9.53 6.08
C GLU A 239 20.51 -8.61 7.32
N LYS A 240 19.28 -8.22 7.69
CA LYS A 240 19.01 -7.38 8.87
C LYS A 240 18.85 -8.20 10.14
N TYR A 241 18.75 -9.52 10.04
CA TYR A 241 18.49 -10.42 11.16
C TYR A 241 19.68 -11.34 11.37
N GLY A 242 20.05 -11.54 12.64
CA GLY A 242 21.14 -12.43 13.02
C GLY A 242 20.80 -13.18 14.29
N LYS A 243 21.46 -14.33 14.47
CA LYS A 243 21.33 -15.12 15.69
C LYS A 243 21.80 -14.30 16.90
N THR A 244 20.99 -14.30 17.95
CA THR A 244 21.27 -13.55 19.18
C THR A 244 22.56 -14.00 19.87
N LYS A 245 23.31 -13.02 20.38
CA LYS A 245 24.50 -13.20 21.24
C LYS A 245 24.21 -12.99 22.73
N TYR A 246 22.96 -12.71 23.12
CA TYR A 246 22.58 -12.59 24.52
C TYR A 246 22.64 -13.94 25.24
N THR A 247 22.91 -13.91 26.53
CA THR A 247 22.75 -15.07 27.42
C THR A 247 21.32 -15.11 27.98
N LEU A 248 20.81 -16.30 28.32
CA LEU A 248 19.40 -16.50 28.71
C LEU A 248 18.98 -15.71 29.97
N ASP A 249 19.91 -15.43 30.87
CA ASP A 249 19.71 -14.65 32.10
C ASP A 249 19.47 -13.15 31.82
N GLN A 250 20.04 -12.62 30.73
CA GLN A 250 19.95 -11.20 30.37
C GLN A 250 18.62 -10.82 29.71
N ILE A 251 17.95 -11.79 29.11
CA ILE A 251 16.81 -11.55 28.23
C ILE A 251 15.54 -12.24 28.70
N ARG A 252 14.41 -11.72 28.22
CA ARG A 252 13.08 -12.32 28.37
C ARG A 252 12.27 -12.18 27.08
N PRO A 253 11.28 -13.04 26.83
CA PRO A 253 10.38 -12.89 25.71
C PRO A 253 9.53 -11.61 25.81
N PRO A 254 8.99 -11.12 24.67
CA PRO A 254 7.96 -10.09 24.66
C PRO A 254 6.73 -10.50 25.47
N LEU A 255 6.03 -9.51 26.02
CA LEU A 255 4.95 -9.73 26.97
C LEU A 255 3.76 -10.46 26.34
N ASP A 256 3.43 -10.18 25.08
CA ASP A 256 2.31 -10.83 24.38
C ASP A 256 2.68 -12.19 23.77
N TRP A 257 3.91 -12.68 23.97
CA TRP A 257 4.34 -14.01 23.55
C TRP A 257 4.02 -15.09 24.60
N VAL A 258 3.01 -14.84 25.43
CA VAL A 258 2.56 -15.75 26.51
C VAL A 258 2.28 -17.16 26.00
N GLU A 259 1.79 -17.28 24.76
CA GLU A 259 1.41 -18.57 24.16
C GLU A 259 2.60 -19.41 23.69
N ARG A 260 3.76 -18.79 23.52
CA ARG A 260 5.02 -19.45 23.14
C ARG A 260 6.01 -19.56 24.31
N TYR A 261 5.81 -18.73 25.33
CA TYR A 261 6.66 -18.65 26.52
C TYR A 261 5.81 -18.34 27.77
N PRO A 262 5.02 -19.30 28.28
CA PRO A 262 4.04 -19.09 29.35
C PRO A 262 4.64 -18.61 30.67
N ASN A 263 5.87 -19.01 30.97
CA ASN A 263 6.59 -18.58 32.18
C ASN A 263 7.24 -17.19 32.02
N GLY A 264 7.15 -16.57 30.84
CA GLY A 264 7.72 -15.25 30.58
C GLY A 264 9.25 -15.21 30.61
N SER A 265 9.93 -16.35 30.46
CA SER A 265 11.39 -16.47 30.48
C SER A 265 11.89 -17.43 29.42
N TYR A 266 13.06 -17.14 28.84
CA TYR A 266 13.78 -18.09 28.00
C TYR A 266 14.53 -19.12 28.85
N THR A 267 14.54 -20.37 28.42
CA THR A 267 15.20 -21.51 29.09
C THR A 267 15.94 -22.37 28.07
N GLU A 268 16.70 -23.36 28.50
CA GLU A 268 17.35 -24.29 27.56
C GLU A 268 16.33 -25.15 26.80
N GLN A 269 15.20 -25.49 27.44
CA GLN A 269 14.09 -26.19 26.82
C GLN A 269 13.31 -25.29 25.85
N PHE A 270 13.19 -24.00 26.20
CA PHE A 270 12.50 -22.97 25.41
C PHE A 270 13.44 -21.81 25.10
N PRO A 271 14.40 -22.01 24.18
CA PRO A 271 15.36 -20.98 23.84
C PRO A 271 14.69 -19.81 23.09
N PRO A 272 15.36 -18.65 23.04
CA PRO A 272 14.93 -17.56 22.17
C PRO A 272 14.86 -18.01 20.70
N PRO A 273 13.92 -17.46 19.90
CA PRO A 273 13.80 -17.83 18.50
C PRO A 273 15.06 -17.44 17.72
N ASP A 274 15.42 -18.28 16.74
CA ASP A 274 16.40 -17.88 15.74
C ASP A 274 15.73 -17.00 14.67
N ILE A 275 15.71 -15.69 14.93
CA ILE A 275 15.06 -14.70 14.05
C ILE A 275 15.74 -14.56 12.68
N ALA A 276 16.96 -15.10 12.51
CA ALA A 276 17.64 -15.11 11.21
C ALA A 276 17.03 -16.15 10.26
N GLU A 277 16.55 -17.26 10.78
CA GLU A 277 15.90 -18.33 10.02
C GLU A 277 14.36 -18.23 10.06
N ASP A 278 13.77 -17.53 11.03
CA ASP A 278 12.33 -17.31 11.13
C ASP A 278 11.84 -16.25 10.12
N GLU A 279 11.64 -16.67 8.87
CA GLU A 279 11.18 -15.76 7.81
C GLU A 279 9.77 -15.20 8.06
N ARG A 280 8.91 -15.89 8.82
CA ARG A 280 7.57 -15.37 9.17
C ARG A 280 7.68 -14.18 10.12
N PHE A 281 8.60 -14.24 11.08
CA PHE A 281 8.95 -13.09 11.91
C PHE A 281 9.46 -11.92 11.05
N GLN A 282 10.35 -12.18 10.09
CA GLN A 282 10.91 -11.13 9.22
C GLN A 282 9.83 -10.44 8.37
N VAL A 283 8.88 -11.23 7.82
CA VAL A 283 7.72 -10.71 7.07
C VAL A 283 6.84 -9.82 7.96
N TRP A 284 6.65 -10.18 9.23
CA TRP A 284 5.91 -9.37 10.19
C TRP A 284 6.61 -8.05 10.49
N MET A 285 7.91 -8.11 10.80
CA MET A 285 8.74 -6.95 11.16
C MET A 285 8.79 -5.89 10.05
N ARG A 286 8.63 -6.29 8.79
CA ARG A 286 8.45 -5.35 7.67
C ARG A 286 7.05 -4.74 7.67
N THR A 287 6.87 -3.63 8.38
CA THR A 287 5.57 -2.96 8.58
C THR A 287 4.83 -2.61 7.29
N ALA A 288 3.51 -2.77 7.28
CA ALA A 288 2.64 -2.34 6.19
C ALA A 288 2.39 -0.83 6.20
N GLY A 289 2.16 -0.24 5.02
CA GLY A 289 1.89 1.20 4.86
C GLY A 289 0.43 1.62 5.16
N LEU A 290 -0.51 0.68 5.16
CA LEU A 290 -1.95 0.88 5.38
C LEU A 290 -2.44 -0.02 6.52
N PRO A 291 -3.56 0.32 7.19
CA PRO A 291 -4.13 -0.48 8.27
C PRO A 291 -4.73 -1.81 7.80
N ASP A 292 -5.08 -1.89 6.52
CA ASP A 292 -5.54 -3.11 5.87
C ASP A 292 -4.41 -3.65 5.01
N PHE A 293 -3.91 -4.82 5.36
CA PHE A 293 -2.75 -5.41 4.69
C PHE A 293 -2.80 -6.92 4.70
N ARG A 294 -2.00 -7.52 3.81
CA ARG A 294 -1.73 -8.95 3.80
C ARG A 294 -0.25 -9.22 4.03
N LYS A 295 0.05 -10.37 4.62
CA LYS A 295 1.40 -10.85 4.88
C LYS A 295 1.51 -12.29 4.40
N LEU A 296 2.64 -12.60 3.77
CA LEU A 296 2.90 -13.92 3.23
C LEU A 296 3.17 -14.89 4.38
N TRP A 297 2.45 -16.01 4.42
CA TRP A 297 2.63 -17.06 5.41
C TRP A 297 3.42 -18.26 4.87
N GLY A 298 3.23 -18.56 3.59
CA GLY A 298 3.92 -19.62 2.88
C GLY A 298 3.67 -19.59 1.38
N LYS A 299 4.51 -20.27 0.61
CA LYS A 299 4.39 -20.39 -0.86
C LYS A 299 4.63 -21.81 -1.33
N ASN A 300 3.99 -22.20 -2.42
CA ASN A 300 4.33 -23.40 -3.17
C ASN A 300 4.61 -22.99 -4.63
N GLU A 301 5.84 -23.23 -5.08
CA GLU A 301 6.32 -22.82 -6.41
C GLU A 301 6.36 -23.99 -7.41
N LYS A 302 6.09 -25.22 -6.95
CA LYS A 302 6.31 -26.45 -7.73
C LYS A 302 5.00 -27.12 -8.11
N ASP A 303 4.09 -27.24 -7.16
CA ASP A 303 2.91 -28.10 -7.29
C ASP A 303 1.68 -27.30 -7.69
N THR A 304 0.87 -27.90 -8.56
CA THR A 304 -0.45 -27.36 -8.92
C THR A 304 -1.45 -27.74 -7.83
N MET A 305 -2.17 -26.76 -7.28
CA MET A 305 -3.29 -27.04 -6.38
C MET A 305 -4.48 -27.50 -7.24
N LYS A 306 -4.80 -28.79 -7.18
CA LYS A 306 -5.79 -29.43 -8.07
C LYS A 306 -7.22 -29.02 -7.69
N THR A 307 -8.16 -29.19 -8.59
CA THR A 307 -9.58 -29.07 -8.28
C THR A 307 -10.02 -30.15 -7.29
N GLY A 308 -10.93 -29.81 -6.37
CA GLY A 308 -11.47 -30.72 -5.36
C GLY A 308 -11.73 -30.04 -4.02
N GLN A 309 -12.20 -30.82 -3.04
CA GLN A 309 -12.56 -30.31 -1.72
C GLN A 309 -11.32 -30.26 -0.82
N TYR A 310 -10.96 -29.07 -0.36
CA TYR A 310 -9.86 -28.87 0.60
C TYR A 310 -10.41 -28.62 2.00
N GLN A 311 -9.66 -29.05 3.01
CA GLN A 311 -9.81 -28.64 4.39
C GLN A 311 -8.55 -27.93 4.88
N VAL A 312 -8.72 -26.77 5.51
CA VAL A 312 -7.65 -26.03 6.18
C VAL A 312 -7.98 -25.93 7.66
N GLU A 313 -7.01 -26.28 8.51
CA GLU A 313 -7.08 -26.04 9.94
C GLU A 313 -6.29 -24.78 10.30
N ILE A 314 -6.88 -23.96 11.16
CA ILE A 314 -6.31 -22.70 11.63
C ILE A 314 -6.36 -22.69 13.15
N GLN A 315 -5.20 -22.56 13.78
CA GLN A 315 -5.09 -22.36 15.22
C GLN A 315 -5.48 -20.92 15.55
N TYR A 316 -6.56 -20.71 16.32
CA TYR A 316 -7.11 -19.39 16.58
C TYR A 316 -6.54 -18.81 17.89
N LEU A 317 -5.54 -17.96 17.80
CA LEU A 317 -4.85 -17.35 18.95
C LEU A 317 -4.89 -15.82 18.94
N PHE A 318 -4.80 -15.18 17.78
CA PHE A 318 -4.64 -13.73 17.64
C PHE A 318 -6.00 -13.00 17.74
N PRO A 319 -6.27 -12.23 18.80
CA PRO A 319 -7.61 -11.69 19.08
C PRO A 319 -7.83 -10.33 18.41
N VAL A 320 -8.34 -10.33 17.17
CA VAL A 320 -8.56 -9.09 16.39
C VAL A 320 -9.80 -8.28 16.81
N THR A 321 -10.75 -8.93 17.48
CA THR A 321 -12.01 -8.31 17.93
C THR A 321 -11.78 -7.22 18.97
N LYS A 322 -10.68 -7.28 19.74
CA LYS A 322 -10.31 -6.30 20.79
C LYS A 322 -10.13 -4.88 20.26
N TYR A 323 -9.72 -4.73 19.00
CA TYR A 323 -9.51 -3.44 18.35
C TYR A 323 -10.46 -3.20 17.17
N GLY A 324 -11.50 -4.04 17.02
CA GLY A 324 -12.48 -3.93 15.94
C GLY A 324 -11.90 -4.19 14.54
N GLY A 325 -10.91 -5.08 14.43
CA GLY A 325 -10.40 -5.54 13.14
C GLY A 325 -10.96 -6.91 12.73
N THR A 326 -10.59 -7.33 11.53
CA THR A 326 -10.88 -8.66 10.98
C THR A 326 -9.59 -9.37 10.57
N LYS A 327 -9.65 -10.71 10.55
CA LYS A 327 -8.58 -11.57 10.05
C LYS A 327 -9.12 -12.57 9.04
N SER A 328 -8.36 -12.77 7.96
CA SER A 328 -8.76 -13.65 6.88
C SER A 328 -7.60 -14.50 6.37
N LEU A 329 -7.90 -15.73 5.97
CA LEU A 329 -7.01 -16.60 5.21
C LEU A 329 -7.17 -16.23 3.74
N VAL A 330 -6.06 -16.05 3.00
CA VAL A 330 -6.08 -15.75 1.57
C VAL A 330 -5.17 -16.72 0.83
N ILE A 331 -5.71 -17.40 -0.18
CA ILE A 331 -4.94 -18.24 -1.11
C ILE A 331 -5.03 -17.58 -2.48
N SER A 332 -3.88 -17.27 -3.10
CA SER A 332 -3.83 -16.55 -4.36
C SER A 332 -2.73 -17.05 -5.28
N THR A 333 -3.01 -17.10 -6.58
CA THR A 333 -1.96 -17.12 -7.61
C THR A 333 -1.43 -15.69 -7.85
N VAL A 334 -0.47 -15.54 -8.74
CA VAL A 334 0.04 -14.23 -9.19
C VAL A 334 0.03 -14.13 -10.70
N SER A 335 -0.13 -12.91 -11.20
CA SER A 335 0.19 -12.54 -12.57
C SER A 335 1.51 -11.77 -12.61
N PHE A 336 1.96 -11.36 -13.80
CA PHE A 336 3.15 -10.52 -13.94
C PHE A 336 3.04 -9.18 -13.19
N LEU A 337 1.82 -8.73 -12.89
CA LEU A 337 1.55 -7.49 -12.16
C LEU A 337 1.52 -7.71 -10.63
N GLY A 338 1.62 -8.97 -10.18
CA GLY A 338 1.48 -9.37 -8.79
C GLY A 338 0.11 -9.98 -8.50
N GLY A 339 -0.53 -9.56 -7.42
CA GLY A 339 -1.85 -10.09 -7.03
C GLY A 339 -3.02 -9.41 -7.73
N LYS A 340 -4.23 -9.87 -7.42
CA LYS A 340 -5.48 -9.32 -7.95
C LYS A 340 -5.64 -7.85 -7.52
N ASN A 341 -5.59 -6.92 -8.47
CA ASN A 341 -5.86 -5.50 -8.24
C ASN A 341 -6.33 -4.80 -9.52
N SER A 342 -7.65 -4.62 -9.64
CA SER A 342 -8.28 -4.01 -10.81
C SER A 342 -8.17 -2.48 -10.86
N PHE A 343 -7.78 -1.83 -9.75
CA PHE A 343 -7.73 -0.36 -9.67
C PHE A 343 -6.81 0.24 -10.72
N LEU A 344 -5.61 -0.31 -10.91
CA LEU A 344 -4.64 0.22 -11.85
C LEU A 344 -5.17 0.13 -13.29
N GLY A 345 -5.79 -0.99 -13.66
CA GLY A 345 -6.41 -1.16 -14.97
C GLY A 345 -7.51 -0.12 -15.23
N TRP A 346 -8.45 0.02 -14.29
CA TRP A 346 -9.52 1.02 -14.39
C TRP A 346 -8.99 2.47 -14.41
N ALA A 347 -7.98 2.79 -13.61
CA ALA A 347 -7.39 4.13 -13.60
C ALA A 347 -6.82 4.52 -14.97
N TYR A 348 -6.09 3.61 -15.63
CA TYR A 348 -5.56 3.85 -16.97
C TYR A 348 -6.65 3.97 -18.03
N ILE A 349 -7.68 3.12 -17.98
CA ILE A 349 -8.84 3.20 -18.88
C ILE A 349 -9.56 4.53 -18.72
N VAL A 350 -9.85 4.95 -17.49
CA VAL A 350 -10.55 6.21 -17.20
C VAL A 350 -9.74 7.41 -17.69
N VAL A 351 -8.44 7.47 -17.39
CA VAL A 351 -7.57 8.55 -17.90
C VAL A 351 -7.54 8.55 -19.43
N GLY A 352 -7.42 7.38 -20.07
CA GLY A 352 -7.44 7.25 -21.52
C GLY A 352 -8.75 7.78 -22.13
N VAL A 353 -9.90 7.38 -21.59
CA VAL A 353 -11.22 7.83 -22.05
C VAL A 353 -11.38 9.35 -21.86
N VAL A 354 -11.01 9.88 -20.69
CA VAL A 354 -11.05 11.33 -20.43
C VAL A 354 -10.18 12.10 -21.42
N CYS A 355 -8.98 11.60 -21.74
CA CYS A 355 -8.10 12.22 -22.72
C CYS A 355 -8.72 12.25 -24.12
N VAL A 356 -9.35 11.17 -24.58
CA VAL A 356 -10.04 11.14 -25.87
C VAL A 356 -11.24 12.08 -25.89
N VAL A 357 -12.07 12.07 -24.84
CA VAL A 357 -13.24 12.97 -24.74
C VAL A 357 -12.81 14.44 -24.76
N LEU A 358 -11.81 14.82 -23.97
CA LEU A 358 -11.27 16.19 -23.98
C LEU A 358 -10.63 16.54 -25.34
N GLY A 359 -9.91 15.60 -25.96
CA GLY A 359 -9.37 15.74 -27.31
C GLY A 359 -10.45 16.03 -28.35
N CYS A 360 -11.55 15.27 -28.32
CA CYS A 360 -12.72 15.50 -29.17
C CYS A 360 -13.36 16.87 -28.91
N LEU A 361 -13.62 17.22 -27.65
CA LEU A 361 -14.22 18.50 -27.27
C LEU A 361 -13.35 19.70 -27.71
N PHE A 362 -12.03 19.63 -27.52
CA PHE A 362 -11.12 20.71 -27.93
C PHE A 362 -10.98 20.79 -29.44
N THR A 363 -11.02 19.65 -30.14
CA THR A 363 -11.05 19.62 -31.61
C THR A 363 -12.33 20.27 -32.12
N LEU A 364 -13.49 19.89 -31.59
CA LEU A 364 -14.78 20.51 -31.94
C LEU A 364 -14.80 22.02 -31.66
N ARG A 365 -14.30 22.45 -30.49
CA ARG A 365 -14.16 23.88 -30.16
C ARG A 365 -13.25 24.59 -31.16
N HIS A 366 -12.12 23.99 -31.52
CA HIS A 366 -11.16 24.57 -32.46
C HIS A 366 -11.76 24.72 -33.87
N LEU A 367 -12.59 23.75 -34.29
CA LEU A 367 -13.29 23.80 -35.57
C LEU A 367 -14.46 24.80 -35.58
N TYR A 368 -15.23 24.90 -34.49
CA TYR A 368 -16.40 25.80 -34.41
C TYR A 368 -16.00 27.28 -34.21
N LYS A 369 -14.96 27.55 -33.42
CA LYS A 369 -14.45 28.92 -33.16
C LYS A 369 -12.91 28.93 -33.20
N PRO A 370 -12.29 28.90 -34.40
CA PRO A 370 -10.84 28.96 -34.52
C PRO A 370 -10.34 30.35 -34.09
N ARG A 371 -9.42 30.37 -33.13
CA ARG A 371 -8.73 31.60 -32.71
C ARG A 371 -7.36 31.67 -33.39
N LYS A 372 -7.02 32.84 -33.96
CA LYS A 372 -5.68 33.09 -34.49
C LYS A 372 -4.68 33.17 -33.34
N LEU A 373 -3.55 32.49 -33.48
CA LEU A 373 -2.49 32.50 -32.47
C LEU A 373 -1.82 33.88 -32.47
N GLY A 374 -1.67 34.50 -31.29
CA GLY A 374 -1.05 35.82 -31.17
C GLY A 374 -1.93 36.99 -31.62
N ASP A 375 -3.24 36.83 -31.65
CA ASP A 375 -4.17 37.90 -32.03
C ASP A 375 -4.13 39.09 -31.04
N HIS A 376 -3.70 40.26 -31.53
CA HIS A 376 -3.52 41.49 -30.75
C HIS A 376 -4.84 42.08 -30.22
N THR A 377 -5.99 41.70 -30.78
CA THR A 377 -7.31 42.18 -30.31
C THR A 377 -7.65 41.72 -28.90
N TYR A 378 -6.99 40.66 -28.41
CA TYR A 378 -7.17 40.14 -27.06
C TYR A 378 -6.14 40.66 -26.05
N LEU A 379 -5.25 41.57 -26.47
CA LEU A 379 -4.35 42.27 -25.54
C LEU A 379 -5.21 43.19 -24.68
N SER A 380 -5.08 43.10 -23.35
CA SER A 380 -5.98 43.79 -22.42
C SER A 380 -6.04 45.30 -22.63
N TRP A 381 -4.94 45.92 -23.07
CA TRP A 381 -4.87 47.35 -23.33
C TRP A 381 -5.53 47.78 -24.65
N ASN A 382 -5.70 46.88 -25.63
CA ASN A 382 -6.40 47.19 -26.88
C ASN A 382 -7.90 47.32 -26.67
N ASN A 383 -8.44 46.68 -25.62
CA ASN A 383 -9.87 46.75 -25.29
C ASN A 383 -10.20 47.89 -24.31
N ASN A 384 -9.19 48.57 -23.74
CA ASN A 384 -9.37 49.72 -22.86
C ASN A 384 -9.52 51.06 -23.61
N GLY A 385 -9.29 51.07 -24.93
CA GLY A 385 -9.39 52.28 -25.78
C GLY A 385 -10.79 52.59 -26.33
N GLN A 386 -11.79 51.74 -26.08
CA GLN A 386 -13.17 51.93 -26.57
C GLN A 386 -14.16 52.42 -25.49
N SER A 387 -13.70 52.70 -24.27
CA SER A 387 -14.52 53.30 -23.20
C SER A 387 -13.98 54.67 -22.78
N SER A 388 -13.96 55.62 -23.71
CA SER A 388 -13.93 57.04 -23.38
C SER A 388 -14.45 57.84 -24.57
N GLY A 389 -15.74 58.18 -24.51
CA GLY A 389 -16.35 59.14 -25.41
C GLY A 389 -15.59 60.46 -25.39
N SER A 390 -15.39 61.02 -26.58
CA SER A 390 -14.81 62.34 -26.80
C SER A 390 -15.52 63.43 -25.98
N PRO A 391 -14.77 64.44 -25.51
CA PRO A 391 -15.26 65.80 -25.68
C PRO A 391 -14.25 66.76 -26.32
N LYS A 392 -14.84 67.85 -26.81
CA LYS A 392 -14.36 68.89 -27.73
C LYS A 392 -13.18 69.74 -27.24
N ILE A 393 -12.53 70.33 -28.23
CA ILE A 393 -11.47 71.36 -28.21
C ILE A 393 -11.81 72.55 -27.29
N LEU A 394 -10.84 73.01 -26.49
CA LEU A 394 -10.59 74.41 -26.16
C LEU A 394 -9.08 74.62 -25.97
N THR A 395 -8.54 75.66 -26.62
CA THR A 395 -7.14 76.07 -26.65
C THR A 395 -6.70 76.80 -25.38
N HIS A 396 -5.53 76.47 -24.82
CA HIS A 396 -4.60 77.47 -24.26
C HIS A 396 -3.15 76.97 -24.18
N ASN A 397 -2.22 77.90 -24.37
CA ASN A 397 -0.77 77.73 -24.55
C ASN A 397 0.02 77.45 -23.26
N SER A 398 1.23 76.91 -23.47
CA SER A 398 2.48 76.99 -22.68
C SER A 398 2.79 75.95 -21.59
N GLY A 399 4.06 75.50 -21.55
CA GLY A 399 4.74 74.99 -20.35
C GLY A 399 5.06 73.49 -20.32
N GLN A 400 6.35 73.16 -20.40
CA GLN A 400 6.95 71.82 -20.29
C GLN A 400 6.99 71.33 -18.80
N PRO A 401 7.63 70.18 -18.50
CA PRO A 401 7.07 68.84 -18.28
C PRO A 401 6.93 68.45 -16.78
N ASN A 402 6.15 67.41 -16.44
CA ASN A 402 6.37 66.68 -15.18
C ASN A 402 5.89 65.21 -15.19
N LYS A 403 6.75 64.33 -14.65
CA LYS A 403 6.60 62.87 -14.47
C LYS A 403 5.40 62.51 -13.57
N PRO A 404 4.73 61.35 -13.75
CA PRO A 404 3.87 60.80 -12.71
C PRO A 404 4.59 59.75 -11.86
N GLN A 405 4.54 59.97 -10.54
CA GLN A 405 4.83 59.00 -9.49
C GLN A 405 3.72 57.94 -9.40
N TYR A 406 4.12 56.71 -9.08
CA TYR A 406 3.22 55.61 -8.75
C TYR A 406 2.68 55.76 -7.31
N LYS A 407 1.35 55.80 -7.14
CA LYS A 407 0.67 55.61 -5.85
C LYS A 407 -0.02 54.24 -5.84
N LEU A 408 0.46 53.35 -4.96
CA LEU A 408 -0.26 52.13 -4.58
C LEU A 408 -1.48 52.51 -3.72
N PHE A 409 -2.65 52.00 -4.09
CA PHE A 409 -3.83 51.94 -3.20
C PHE A 409 -4.17 50.46 -2.95
N TYR A 410 -3.99 50.01 -1.71
CA TYR A 410 -4.62 48.82 -1.17
C TYR A 410 -6.04 49.21 -0.71
N LYS A 411 -7.06 48.47 -1.14
CA LYS A 411 -8.41 48.56 -0.58
C LYS A 411 -8.94 47.16 -0.27
N ASN A 412 -9.08 46.87 1.02
CA ASN A 412 -9.82 45.72 1.56
C ASN A 412 -11.32 45.93 1.36
N HIS A 413 -12.07 44.90 0.98
CA HIS A 413 -13.50 44.80 1.28
C HIS A 413 -13.95 43.34 1.45
N LYS A 414 -14.74 43.14 2.51
CA LYS A 414 -15.51 41.94 2.88
C LYS A 414 -16.76 41.77 2.00
N GLU A 415 -17.27 40.54 2.05
CA GLU A 415 -18.34 39.86 1.31
C GLU A 415 -19.74 40.50 1.33
N ASN A 416 -20.53 40.28 0.26
CA ASN A 416 -21.83 39.59 0.32
C ASN A 416 -22.39 39.22 -1.07
N LEU A 417 -23.15 38.11 -1.09
CA LEU A 417 -23.69 37.35 -2.22
C LEU A 417 -24.79 38.06 -3.04
N ILE A 418 -24.95 37.67 -4.32
CA ILE A 418 -26.21 37.20 -4.98
C ILE A 418 -25.88 36.70 -6.42
N SER A 419 -26.63 35.69 -6.87
CA SER A 419 -26.49 34.79 -8.02
C SER A 419 -26.87 35.35 -9.41
N ALA A 420 -26.17 34.91 -10.47
CA ALA A 420 -26.70 34.39 -11.75
C ALA A 420 -25.56 33.90 -12.69
N PRO A 421 -25.78 32.90 -13.58
CA PRO A 421 -24.70 32.14 -14.22
C PRO A 421 -24.21 32.77 -15.54
N GLY A 422 -22.89 32.91 -15.67
CA GLY A 422 -22.18 33.29 -16.91
C GLY A 422 -21.07 32.28 -17.25
N PRO A 423 -20.59 32.22 -18.50
CA PRO A 423 -20.03 31.02 -19.09
C PRO A 423 -18.63 30.67 -18.57
N LEU A 424 -18.39 29.37 -18.40
CA LEU A 424 -17.14 28.75 -17.97
C LEU A 424 -15.94 29.27 -18.80
N THR A 425 -15.05 29.99 -18.11
CA THR A 425 -13.78 30.46 -18.66
C THR A 425 -12.63 29.52 -18.30
N THR A 426 -11.61 29.54 -19.15
CA THR A 426 -10.44 28.68 -19.35
C THR A 426 -9.53 28.42 -18.13
N THR A 427 -9.94 28.78 -16.92
CA THR A 427 -9.17 28.61 -15.68
C THR A 427 -9.29 27.18 -15.13
N THR A 428 -10.40 26.49 -15.37
CA THR A 428 -10.65 25.13 -14.85
C THR A 428 -9.77 24.05 -15.51
N GLN A 429 -9.27 24.28 -16.73
CA GLN A 429 -8.41 23.32 -17.45
C GLN A 429 -6.99 23.24 -16.90
N LYS A 430 -6.44 24.35 -16.38
CA LYS A 430 -5.14 24.34 -15.71
C LYS A 430 -5.21 23.61 -14.37
N THR A 431 -6.29 23.81 -13.62
CA THR A 431 -6.44 23.22 -12.28
C THR A 431 -6.66 21.70 -12.34
N ILE A 432 -7.41 21.19 -13.33
CA ILE A 432 -7.64 19.74 -13.46
C ILE A 432 -6.37 19.03 -13.96
N LEU A 433 -5.64 19.60 -14.92
CA LEU A 433 -4.40 18.99 -15.40
C LEU A 433 -3.28 19.04 -14.34
N ASP A 434 -3.19 20.11 -13.55
CA ASP A 434 -2.25 20.20 -12.42
C ASP A 434 -2.63 19.25 -11.27
N VAL A 435 -3.92 19.03 -11.01
CA VAL A 435 -4.39 18.09 -9.97
C VAL A 435 -4.16 16.63 -10.39
N VAL A 436 -4.38 16.31 -11.67
CA VAL A 436 -4.12 14.96 -12.22
C VAL A 436 -2.62 14.68 -12.31
N MET A 437 -1.80 15.64 -12.75
CA MET A 437 -0.34 15.47 -12.85
C MET A 437 0.34 15.44 -11.47
N ARG A 438 -0.11 16.24 -10.48
CA ARG A 438 0.43 16.16 -9.12
C ARG A 438 0.09 14.86 -8.41
N LYS A 439 -1.05 14.24 -8.69
CA LYS A 439 -1.40 12.91 -8.15
C LYS A 439 -0.70 11.76 -8.87
N ALA A 440 -0.41 11.88 -10.17
CA ALA A 440 0.34 10.86 -10.91
C ALA A 440 1.84 10.84 -10.54
N ILE A 441 2.44 12.00 -10.25
CA ILE A 441 3.87 12.10 -9.89
C ILE A 441 4.15 11.62 -8.46
N SER A 442 3.15 11.54 -7.57
CA SER A 442 3.34 10.99 -6.20
C SER A 442 3.30 9.45 -6.13
N ALA A 443 3.08 8.76 -7.26
CA ALA A 443 2.93 7.30 -7.31
C ALA A 443 4.13 6.55 -7.93
N VAL A 444 5.21 7.26 -8.29
CA VAL A 444 6.44 6.64 -8.82
C VAL A 444 7.50 6.60 -7.71
N PRO A 445 7.98 5.43 -7.29
CA PRO A 445 9.14 5.34 -6.39
C PRO A 445 10.36 5.91 -7.11
N THR A 446 11.00 6.91 -6.53
CA THR A 446 12.28 7.42 -7.03
C THR A 446 13.38 6.44 -6.65
N GLU A 447 13.91 5.75 -7.66
CA GLU A 447 15.12 4.94 -7.57
C GLU A 447 16.30 5.88 -7.30
N LYS A 448 16.82 5.83 -6.07
CA LYS A 448 18.07 6.54 -5.71
C LYS A 448 19.25 5.72 -6.21
N THR A 449 19.86 6.17 -7.29
CA THR A 449 21.20 5.79 -7.70
C THR A 449 22.20 6.30 -6.65
N VAL A 450 22.76 5.39 -5.87
CA VAL A 450 23.93 5.65 -5.03
C VAL A 450 25.15 5.65 -5.95
N LYS A 451 25.81 6.81 -6.10
CA LYS A 451 27.14 6.91 -6.69
C LYS A 451 28.16 6.51 -5.62
N TYR A 452 29.01 5.55 -5.95
CA TYR A 452 30.25 5.29 -5.24
C TYR A 452 31.27 6.36 -5.63
N GLU A 453 31.81 7.06 -4.64
CA GLU A 453 33.17 7.64 -4.66
C GLU A 453 34.01 6.87 -3.64
#